data_AF-A0A285NG37-F1
#
_entry.id   AF-A0A285NG37-F1
#
_cell.length_a   1.000
_cell.length_b   1.000
_cell.length_c   1.000
_cell.angle_alpha   90.00
_cell.angle_beta   90.00
_cell.angle_gamma   90.00
#
_symmetry.space_group_name_H-M   'P 1'
#
loop_
_entity.id
_entity.type
_entity.pdbx_description
1 polymer ?
#
loop_
_entity_poly.entity_id
_entity_poly.type
_entity_poly.pdbx_seq_one_letter_code
_entity_poly.pdbx_strand_id
1 'polypeptide(L)'
;MEKDSVYIHYLIGDLESYVVDNKTKIEKIINSRENLSIEDSLYIFEKFSNSLKKTTNLIKLSREIKDTDTLRTVSIISSETIAWIMFTLPSVESVIPVFIENLMIDKRHIIDALGELLLEFDELIENPEKLRSVNRELFVMVNDVSMFFGHLSEIMKKGAIEN
;
A
#
# COMPACT_ATOMS: atom_id res chain seq x y z
N MET A 1 19.35 -16.81 -17.10
CA MET A 1 18.25 -16.20 -16.33
C MET A 1 17.03 -16.19 -17.22
N GLU A 2 15.95 -16.86 -16.82
CA GLU A 2 14.65 -16.78 -17.53
C GLU A 2 14.17 -15.32 -17.52
N LYS A 3 13.65 -14.84 -18.65
CA LYS A 3 13.21 -13.45 -18.85
C LYS A 3 12.22 -12.98 -17.77
N ASP A 4 11.44 -13.90 -17.23
CA ASP A 4 10.42 -13.66 -16.21
C ASP A 4 11.05 -13.37 -14.83
N SER A 5 12.18 -14.00 -14.50
CA SER A 5 12.93 -13.71 -13.26
C SER A 5 13.50 -12.29 -13.26
N VAL A 6 14.06 -11.83 -14.40
CA VAL A 6 14.58 -10.45 -14.52
C VAL A 6 13.47 -9.42 -14.33
N TYR A 7 12.29 -9.67 -14.92
CA TYR A 7 11.15 -8.78 -14.83
C TYR A 7 10.62 -8.67 -13.38
N ILE A 8 10.54 -9.78 -12.66
CA ILE A 8 10.08 -9.79 -11.26
C ILE A 8 11.05 -9.01 -10.37
N HIS A 9 12.36 -9.22 -10.51
CA HIS A 9 13.35 -8.44 -9.75
C HIS A 9 13.29 -6.94 -10.09
N TYR A 10 13.04 -6.58 -11.35
CA TYR A 10 12.81 -5.20 -11.73
C TYR A 10 11.58 -4.60 -11.02
N LEU A 11 10.46 -5.34 -10.97
CA LEU A 11 9.26 -4.87 -10.29
C LEU A 11 9.43 -4.74 -8.77
N ILE A 12 10.20 -5.65 -8.14
CA ILE A 12 10.56 -5.55 -6.73
C ILE A 12 11.34 -4.25 -6.50
N GLY A 13 12.40 -4.01 -7.29
CA GLY A 13 13.21 -2.79 -7.17
C GLY A 13 12.43 -1.51 -7.49
N ASP A 14 11.50 -1.55 -8.46
CA ASP A 14 10.60 -0.44 -8.76
C ASP A 14 9.64 -0.12 -7.60
N LEU A 15 9.09 -1.14 -6.93
CA LEU A 15 8.28 -0.92 -5.72
C LEU A 15 9.13 -0.36 -4.58
N GLU A 16 10.28 -0.97 -4.29
CA GLU A 16 11.17 -0.56 -3.21
C GLU A 16 11.61 0.90 -3.37
N SER A 17 12.15 1.24 -4.53
CA SER A 17 12.57 2.62 -4.85
C SER A 17 11.39 3.59 -4.75
N TYR A 18 10.22 3.22 -5.26
CA TYR A 18 9.02 4.04 -5.17
C TYR A 18 8.60 4.29 -3.71
N VAL A 19 8.61 3.26 -2.86
CA VAL A 19 8.24 3.38 -1.45
C VAL A 19 9.24 4.24 -0.70
N VAL A 20 10.55 3.99 -0.86
CA VAL A 20 11.62 4.76 -0.19
C VAL A 20 11.55 6.26 -0.55
N ASP A 21 11.39 6.56 -1.84
CA ASP A 21 11.32 7.94 -2.33
C ASP A 21 10.09 8.68 -1.79
N ASN A 22 8.92 8.03 -1.83
CA ASN A 22 7.68 8.66 -1.39
C ASN A 22 7.59 8.73 0.14
N LYS A 23 8.09 7.72 0.87
CA LYS A 23 8.23 7.78 2.34
C LYS A 23 9.03 8.99 2.75
N THR A 24 10.21 9.18 2.16
CA THR A 24 11.09 10.33 2.47
C THR A 24 10.40 11.67 2.17
N LYS A 25 9.67 11.78 1.06
CA LYS A 25 8.94 13.00 0.69
C LYS A 25 7.78 13.28 1.63
N ILE A 26 7.01 12.26 1.96
CA ILE A 26 5.82 12.36 2.82
C ILE A 26 6.23 12.67 4.26
N GLU A 27 7.27 12.03 4.79
CA GLU A 27 7.83 12.37 6.10
C GLU A 27 8.29 13.83 6.17
N LYS A 28 8.90 14.37 5.11
CA LYS A 28 9.23 15.80 5.05
C LYS A 28 7.99 16.68 5.08
N ILE A 29 6.94 16.32 4.34
CA ILE A 29 5.67 17.06 4.33
C ILE A 29 5.06 17.08 5.74
N ILE A 30 4.94 15.91 6.37
CA ILE A 30 4.37 15.76 7.73
C ILE A 30 5.18 16.52 8.77
N ASN A 31 6.52 16.42 8.75
CA ASN A 31 7.37 17.04 9.77
C ASN A 31 7.60 18.54 9.57
N SER A 32 7.33 19.09 8.39
CA SER A 32 7.61 20.50 8.07
C SER A 32 6.44 21.45 8.27
N ARG A 33 5.23 20.93 8.52
CA ARG A 33 4.00 21.73 8.62
C ARG A 33 3.24 21.41 9.89
N GLU A 34 2.73 22.47 10.53
CA GLU A 34 1.82 22.35 11.68
C GLU A 34 0.44 21.81 11.26
N ASN A 35 0.02 22.09 10.02
CA ASN A 35 -1.19 21.56 9.39
C ASN A 35 -0.90 21.17 7.93
N LEU A 36 -1.38 19.99 7.51
CA LEU A 36 -1.27 19.53 6.12
C LEU A 36 -2.29 20.26 5.23
N SER A 37 -1.94 20.54 3.97
CA SER A 37 -2.92 21.07 3.02
C SER A 37 -3.75 19.95 2.37
N ILE A 38 -4.83 20.33 1.69
CA ILE A 38 -5.61 19.39 0.88
C ILE A 38 -4.73 18.77 -0.21
N GLU A 39 -3.87 19.56 -0.85
CA GLU A 39 -2.93 19.09 -1.88
C GLU A 39 -1.90 18.10 -1.34
N ASP A 40 -1.38 18.34 -0.14
CA ASP A 40 -0.47 17.40 0.53
C ASP A 40 -1.17 16.06 0.78
N SER A 41 -2.40 16.11 1.27
CA SER A 41 -3.22 14.93 1.56
C SER A 41 -3.55 14.14 0.29
N LEU A 42 -3.93 14.85 -0.77
CA LEU A 42 -4.15 14.29 -2.09
C LEU A 42 -2.91 13.55 -2.60
N TYR A 43 -1.76 14.22 -2.52
CA TYR A 43 -0.49 13.62 -2.91
C TYR A 43 -0.23 12.33 -2.12
N ILE A 44 -0.42 12.35 -0.80
CA ILE A 44 -0.19 11.19 0.07
C ILE A 44 -1.11 10.02 -0.29
N PHE A 45 -2.43 10.24 -0.42
CA PHE A 45 -3.37 9.18 -0.78
C PHE A 45 -3.14 8.62 -2.18
N GLU A 46 -2.72 9.44 -3.15
CA GLU A 46 -2.28 8.93 -4.45
C GLU A 46 -1.06 8.02 -4.32
N LYS A 47 -0.09 8.36 -3.47
CA LYS A 47 1.10 7.52 -3.26
C LYS A 47 0.76 6.22 -2.56
N PHE A 48 -0.14 6.24 -1.57
CA PHE A 48 -0.63 5.01 -0.93
C PHE A 48 -1.34 4.12 -1.94
N SER A 49 -2.30 4.66 -2.70
CA SER A 49 -3.03 3.91 -3.73
C SER A 49 -2.07 3.26 -4.73
N ASN A 50 -1.12 4.03 -5.27
CA ASN A 50 -0.16 3.53 -6.26
C ASN A 50 0.82 2.50 -5.71
N SER A 51 1.28 2.66 -4.46
CA SER A 51 2.16 1.68 -3.79
C SER A 51 1.43 0.35 -3.60
N LEU A 52 0.17 0.40 -3.20
CA LEU A 52 -0.66 -0.81 -3.07
C LEU A 52 -0.99 -1.43 -4.43
N LYS A 53 -1.19 -0.66 -5.52
CA LYS A 53 -1.34 -1.23 -6.88
C LYS A 53 -0.10 -2.00 -7.32
N LYS A 54 1.09 -1.43 -7.08
CA LYS A 54 2.37 -2.10 -7.37
C LYS A 54 2.52 -3.37 -6.54
N THR A 55 2.15 -3.32 -5.26
CA THR A 55 2.11 -4.47 -4.35
C THR A 55 1.18 -5.57 -4.88
N THR A 56 -0.05 -5.22 -5.26
CA THR A 56 -1.03 -6.13 -5.88
C THR A 56 -0.48 -6.80 -7.15
N ASN A 57 0.24 -6.05 -7.99
CA ASN A 57 0.86 -6.60 -9.20
C ASN A 57 1.94 -7.64 -8.87
N LEU A 58 2.78 -7.38 -7.87
CA LEU A 58 3.79 -8.35 -7.40
C LEU A 58 3.16 -9.61 -6.82
N ILE A 59 2.15 -9.47 -5.96
CA ILE A 59 1.41 -10.61 -5.41
C ILE A 59 0.80 -11.46 -6.52
N LYS A 60 0.24 -10.83 -7.56
CA LYS A 60 -0.33 -11.55 -8.70
C LYS A 60 0.72 -12.39 -9.44
N LEU A 61 1.92 -11.85 -9.63
CA LEU A 61 3.03 -12.52 -10.30
C LEU A 61 3.73 -13.56 -9.42
N SER A 62 3.51 -13.53 -8.10
CA SER A 62 4.12 -14.50 -7.17
C SER A 62 3.82 -15.96 -7.51
N ARG A 63 2.71 -16.24 -8.19
CA ARG A 63 2.32 -17.57 -8.69
C ARG A 63 3.33 -18.16 -9.68
N GLU A 64 4.07 -17.30 -10.37
CA GLU A 64 5.05 -17.67 -11.39
C GLU A 64 6.48 -17.77 -10.81
N ILE A 65 6.69 -17.29 -9.57
CA ILE A 65 7.99 -17.27 -8.91
C ILE A 65 8.29 -18.65 -8.31
N LYS A 66 9.30 -19.34 -8.84
CA LYS A 66 9.78 -20.64 -8.29
C LYS A 66 10.79 -20.49 -7.17
N ASP A 67 11.43 -19.33 -7.05
CA ASP A 67 12.47 -19.09 -6.07
C ASP A 67 11.88 -18.64 -4.73
N THR A 68 12.13 -19.40 -3.67
CA THR A 68 11.60 -19.15 -2.32
C THR A 68 12.10 -17.84 -1.74
N ASP A 69 13.36 -17.47 -1.99
CA ASP A 69 13.94 -16.23 -1.47
C ASP A 69 13.34 -14.99 -2.16
N THR A 70 13.06 -15.09 -3.46
CA THR A 70 12.32 -14.05 -4.19
C THR A 70 10.89 -13.92 -3.66
N LEU A 71 10.18 -15.02 -3.39
CA LEU A 71 8.86 -14.96 -2.74
C LEU A 71 8.94 -14.28 -1.38
N ARG A 72 9.93 -14.62 -0.57
CA ARG A 72 10.15 -13.99 0.74
C ARG A 72 10.36 -12.49 0.58
N THR A 73 11.16 -12.09 -0.41
CA THR A 73 11.42 -10.68 -0.72
C THR A 73 10.13 -9.95 -1.10
N VAL A 74 9.27 -10.57 -1.90
CA VAL A 74 7.94 -10.01 -2.22
C VAL A 74 7.09 -9.85 -0.96
N SER A 75 7.06 -10.83 -0.07
CA SER A 75 6.31 -10.74 1.21
C SER A 75 6.85 -9.61 2.09
N ILE A 76 8.18 -9.49 2.21
CA ILE A 76 8.84 -8.44 3.01
C ILE A 76 8.47 -7.06 2.47
N ILE A 77 8.71 -6.79 1.18
CA ILE A 77 8.46 -5.44 0.64
C ILE A 77 6.97 -5.08 0.66
N SER A 78 6.08 -6.07 0.52
CA SER A 78 4.64 -5.88 0.66
C SER A 78 4.26 -5.51 2.10
N SER A 79 4.79 -6.23 3.10
CA SER A 79 4.62 -5.93 4.53
C SER A 79 5.13 -4.52 4.85
N GLU A 80 6.34 -4.17 4.42
CA GLU A 80 6.93 -2.84 4.64
C GLU A 80 6.09 -1.72 4.01
N THR A 81 5.55 -1.95 2.80
CA THR A 81 4.66 -1.00 2.13
C THR A 81 3.39 -0.77 2.95
N ILE A 82 2.76 -1.83 3.43
CA ILE A 82 1.53 -1.75 4.23
C ILE A 82 1.82 -1.10 5.59
N ALA A 83 2.91 -1.47 6.24
CA ALA A 83 3.32 -0.91 7.53
C ALA A 83 3.54 0.60 7.40
N TRP A 84 4.26 1.02 6.36
CA TRP A 84 4.47 2.43 6.08
C TRP A 84 3.14 3.20 5.95
N ILE A 85 2.19 2.67 5.17
CA ILE A 85 0.87 3.29 5.01
C ILE A 85 0.14 3.37 6.35
N MET A 86 0.09 2.26 7.09
CA MET A 86 -0.60 2.17 8.37
C MET A 86 -0.05 3.16 9.40
N PHE A 87 1.28 3.29 9.52
CA PHE A 87 1.91 4.22 10.47
C PHE A 87 1.84 5.68 10.01
N THR A 88 1.73 5.93 8.71
CA THR A 88 1.62 7.30 8.18
C THR A 88 0.17 7.81 8.24
N LEU A 89 -0.83 6.93 8.15
CA LEU A 89 -2.25 7.30 8.07
C LEU A 89 -2.73 8.22 9.22
N PRO A 90 -2.38 7.99 10.50
CA PRO A 90 -2.78 8.89 11.59
C PRO A 90 -2.23 10.31 11.45
N SER A 91 -1.08 10.48 10.78
CA SER A 91 -0.49 11.81 10.59
C SER A 91 -1.22 12.65 9.54
N VAL A 92 -2.07 12.03 8.72
CA VAL A 92 -2.89 12.70 7.70
C VAL A 92 -4.37 12.74 8.08
N GLU A 93 -4.73 12.25 9.26
CA GLU A 93 -6.09 12.17 9.79
C GLU A 93 -6.79 13.52 9.88
N SER A 94 -6.09 14.53 10.38
CA SER A 94 -6.65 15.86 10.69
C SER A 94 -7.14 16.64 9.46
N VAL A 95 -6.83 16.17 8.26
CA VAL A 95 -7.09 16.83 6.98
C VAL A 95 -7.94 15.98 6.03
N ILE A 96 -8.36 14.81 6.48
CA ILE A 96 -9.34 14.01 5.77
C ILE A 96 -10.70 14.71 5.91
N PRO A 97 -11.40 15.05 4.80
CA PRO A 97 -12.72 15.69 4.87
C PRO A 97 -13.83 14.74 5.34
N VAL A 98 -13.46 13.56 5.84
CA VAL A 98 -14.32 12.55 6.44
C VAL A 98 -13.67 12.08 7.72
N PHE A 99 -14.48 11.92 8.78
CA PHE A 99 -14.01 11.35 10.05
C PHE A 99 -13.35 10.00 9.79
N ILE A 100 -12.21 9.72 10.43
CA ILE A 100 -11.49 8.46 10.27
C ILE A 100 -12.35 7.25 10.60
N GLU A 101 -13.23 7.40 11.58
CA GLU A 101 -14.24 6.42 11.97
C GLU A 101 -15.12 5.94 10.80
N ASN A 102 -15.23 6.72 9.73
CA ASN A 102 -15.99 6.38 8.53
C ASN A 102 -15.15 5.76 7.39
N LEU A 103 -13.84 5.57 7.60
CA LEU A 103 -12.94 4.97 6.62
C LEU A 103 -13.10 3.45 6.62
N MET A 104 -14.17 2.99 5.95
CA MET A 104 -14.59 1.61 5.94
C MET A 104 -14.35 0.94 4.58
N ILE A 105 -13.85 -0.28 4.59
CA ILE A 105 -13.74 -1.20 3.45
C ILE A 105 -14.48 -2.48 3.82
N ASP A 106 -15.52 -2.86 3.07
CA ASP A 106 -16.33 -4.07 3.32
C ASP A 106 -16.75 -4.23 4.79
N LYS A 107 -17.20 -3.14 5.42
CA LYS A 107 -17.61 -3.05 6.84
C LYS A 107 -16.48 -3.24 7.86
N ARG A 108 -15.21 -3.22 7.43
CA ARG A 108 -14.02 -3.18 8.29
C ARG A 108 -13.41 -1.80 8.27
N HIS A 109 -12.88 -1.36 9.40
CA HIS A 109 -12.14 -0.11 9.44
C HIS A 109 -10.81 -0.25 8.69
N ILE A 110 -10.34 0.81 8.04
CA ILE A 110 -9.11 0.79 7.22
C ILE A 110 -7.87 0.33 8.00
N ILE A 111 -7.76 0.75 9.27
CA ILE A 111 -6.64 0.35 10.14
C ILE A 111 -6.68 -1.15 10.44
N ASP A 112 -7.87 -1.69 10.71
CA ASP A 112 -8.03 -3.13 10.96
C ASP A 112 -7.69 -3.92 9.71
N ALA A 113 -8.14 -3.45 8.54
CA ALA A 113 -7.80 -4.07 7.26
C ALA A 113 -6.28 -4.07 7.01
N LEU A 114 -5.60 -2.94 7.26
CA LEU A 114 -4.14 -2.88 7.14
C LEU A 114 -3.44 -3.80 8.16
N GLY A 115 -3.95 -3.89 9.39
CA GLY A 115 -3.42 -4.77 10.42
C GLY A 115 -3.57 -6.26 10.08
N GLU A 116 -4.73 -6.68 9.58
CA GLU A 116 -4.97 -8.03 9.06
C GLU A 116 -3.98 -8.36 7.93
N LEU A 117 -3.78 -7.43 6.99
CA LEU A 117 -2.80 -7.62 5.90
C LEU A 117 -1.38 -7.80 6.43
N LEU A 118 -0.96 -7.05 7.46
CA LEU A 118 0.37 -7.22 8.06
C LEU A 118 0.55 -8.61 8.66
N LEU A 119 -0.45 -9.11 9.39
CA LEU A 119 -0.41 -10.45 9.98
C LEU A 119 -0.28 -11.53 8.90
N GLU A 120 -1.04 -11.39 7.81
CA GLU A 120 -0.95 -12.30 6.65
C GLU A 120 0.44 -12.25 6.01
N PHE A 121 1.01 -11.05 5.79
CA PHE A 121 2.35 -10.96 5.21
C PHE A 121 3.45 -11.46 6.14
N ASP A 122 3.33 -11.29 7.46
CA ASP A 122 4.26 -11.87 8.42
C ASP A 122 4.26 -13.41 8.35
N GLU A 123 3.08 -14.03 8.25
CA GLU A 123 2.99 -15.48 8.02
C GLU A 123 3.65 -15.90 6.69
N LEU A 124 3.50 -15.07 5.65
CA LEU A 124 4.10 -15.29 4.33
C LEU A 124 5.61 -15.03 4.31
N ILE A 125 6.17 -14.25 5.23
CA ILE A 125 7.62 -14.09 5.38
C ILE A 125 8.22 -15.36 6.01
N GLU A 126 7.53 -15.92 7.00
CA GLU A 126 7.89 -17.19 7.64
C GLU A 126 7.72 -18.37 6.68
N ASN A 127 6.66 -18.35 5.85
CA ASN A 127 6.30 -19.42 4.92
C ASN A 127 6.10 -18.91 3.48
N PRO A 128 7.17 -18.47 2.77
CA PRO A 128 7.05 -17.79 1.47
C PRO A 128 6.37 -18.59 0.37
N GLU A 129 6.47 -19.91 0.43
CA GLU A 129 5.83 -20.82 -0.53
C GLU A 129 4.30 -20.67 -0.57
N LYS A 130 3.67 -20.29 0.56
CA LYS A 130 2.24 -20.02 0.64
C LYS A 130 1.82 -18.84 -0.23
N LEU A 131 2.74 -17.93 -0.54
CA LEU A 131 2.48 -16.79 -1.42
C LEU A 131 2.05 -17.25 -2.83
N ARG A 132 2.59 -18.38 -3.32
CA ARG A 132 2.17 -18.95 -4.63
C ARG A 132 0.72 -19.39 -4.65
N SER A 133 0.24 -19.89 -3.51
CA SER A 133 -1.13 -20.36 -3.31
C SER A 133 -2.02 -19.32 -2.65
N VAL A 134 -1.60 -18.04 -2.61
CA VAL A 134 -2.30 -17.00 -1.89
C VAL A 134 -3.78 -17.03 -2.20
N ASN A 135 -4.55 -17.01 -1.12
CA ASN A 135 -5.99 -16.94 -1.17
C ASN A 135 -6.38 -15.69 -1.98
N ARG A 136 -7.35 -15.84 -2.88
CA ARG A 136 -7.92 -14.72 -3.64
C ARG A 136 -8.28 -13.54 -2.73
N GLU A 137 -8.63 -13.84 -1.49
CA GLU A 137 -8.95 -12.87 -0.43
C GLU A 137 -7.82 -11.86 -0.14
N LEU A 138 -6.56 -12.29 0.02
CA LEU A 138 -5.44 -11.36 0.29
C LEU A 138 -5.26 -10.37 -0.87
N PHE A 139 -5.27 -10.88 -2.10
CA PHE A 139 -5.18 -10.06 -3.31
C PHE A 139 -6.33 -9.04 -3.39
N VAL A 140 -7.56 -9.51 -3.14
CA VAL A 140 -8.76 -8.66 -3.16
C VAL A 140 -8.62 -7.57 -2.11
N MET A 141 -8.22 -7.92 -0.90
CA MET A 141 -8.09 -6.99 0.21
C MET A 141 -7.03 -5.90 -0.05
N VAL A 142 -5.83 -6.25 -0.51
CA VAL A 142 -4.80 -5.24 -0.88
C VAL A 142 -5.32 -4.31 -1.99
N ASN A 143 -6.03 -4.87 -2.97
CA ASN A 143 -6.63 -4.09 -4.05
C ASN A 143 -7.76 -3.18 -3.56
N ASP A 144 -8.60 -3.62 -2.62
CA ASP A 144 -9.69 -2.81 -2.09
C ASP A 144 -9.17 -1.64 -1.27
N VAL A 145 -8.12 -1.86 -0.45
CA VAL A 145 -7.38 -0.80 0.23
C VAL A 145 -6.79 0.20 -0.78
N SER A 146 -6.22 -0.29 -1.88
CA SER A 146 -5.70 0.57 -2.94
C SER A 146 -6.80 1.44 -3.58
N MET A 147 -7.94 0.84 -3.90
CA MET A 147 -9.08 1.53 -4.51
C MET A 147 -9.67 2.54 -3.55
N PHE A 148 -9.73 2.22 -2.26
CA PHE A 148 -10.19 3.12 -1.21
C PHE A 148 -9.37 4.41 -1.16
N PHE A 149 -8.04 4.32 -1.07
CA PHE A 149 -7.18 5.52 -1.09
C PHE A 149 -7.28 6.28 -2.42
N GLY A 150 -7.43 5.57 -3.54
CA GLY A 150 -7.70 6.20 -4.83
C GLY A 150 -9.01 6.98 -4.84
N HIS A 151 -10.07 6.43 -4.25
CA HIS A 151 -11.37 7.08 -4.15
C HIS A 151 -11.35 8.30 -3.23
N LEU A 152 -10.67 8.22 -2.08
CA LEU A 152 -10.46 9.36 -1.19
C LEU A 152 -9.77 10.52 -1.91
N SER A 153 -8.70 10.22 -2.66
CA SER A 153 -8.02 11.22 -3.49
C SER A 153 -8.99 11.86 -4.50
N GLU A 154 -9.83 11.09 -5.18
CA GLU A 154 -10.76 11.64 -6.17
C GLU A 154 -11.89 12.47 -5.54
N ILE A 155 -12.41 12.09 -4.37
CA ILE A 155 -13.40 12.89 -3.64
C ILE A 155 -12.77 14.22 -3.22
N MET A 156 -11.58 14.20 -2.63
CA MET A 156 -10.87 15.40 -2.21
C MET A 156 -10.58 16.35 -3.37
N LYS A 157 -10.19 15.82 -4.55
CA LYS A 157 -10.00 16.64 -5.76
C LYS A 157 -11.27 17.36 -6.17
N LYS A 158 -12.41 16.66 -6.16
CA LYS A 158 -13.71 17.27 -6.54
C LYS A 158 -14.16 18.31 -5.52
N GLY A 159 -14.03 18.03 -4.22
CA GLY A 159 -14.38 18.98 -3.16
C GLY A 159 -13.48 20.23 -3.11
N ALA A 160 -12.23 20.12 -3.59
CA ALA A 160 -11.30 21.24 -3.71
C ALA A 160 -11.57 22.15 -4.91
N ILE A 161 -12.26 21.66 -5.95
CA ILE A 161 -12.62 22.44 -7.16
C ILE A 161 -13.90 23.25 -6.95
N GLU A 162 -14.76 22.84 -6.01
CA GLU A 162 -16.06 23.46 -5.72
C GLU A 162 -16.02 24.55 -4.63
N ASN A 163 -14.84 24.84 -4.05
CA ASN A 163 -14.58 25.91 -3.08
C ASN A 163 -13.53 26.90 -3.60
#